data_AF-A0A1R0H1V6-F1
#
_entry.id   AF-A0A1R0H1V6-F1
#
_cell.length_a   1.000
_cell.length_b   1.000
_cell.length_c   1.000
_cell.angle_alpha   90.00
_cell.angle_beta   90.00
_cell.angle_gamma   90.00
#
_symmetry.space_group_name_H-M   'P 1'
#
loop_
_entity.id
_entity.type
_entity.pdbx_description
1 polymer ?
#
loop_
_entity_poly.entity_id
_entity_poly.type
_entity_poly.pdbx_seq_one_letter_code
_entity_poly.pdbx_strand_id
1 'polypeptide(L)'
;MGTSFPLKYIDRGVFKEWGQISKFAIPSMLLVYTTSGTNELVSVAATMLRNNALAVQSVLNVVTRIFIVFFVNFSIISTNRMGNALGANVPQRAKIIFYASTIIYAIIALIIFIFIFALAPYWGNLFTKDATIVQYIICLSPLVAITMVFEIIGFLYTGLLRGQGRQVVAVKIKLVSFYLIGTPIGWILGLYFQLRLNGLWIGMIIGHSLTSLSMAYLLYTTDWDQQVANCRSRLLDSQKSKSDENPV
;
A
#
# COMPACT_ATOMS: atom_id res chain seq x y z
N MET A 1 -44.21 17.36 -8.20
CA MET A 1 -44.36 17.53 -6.74
C MET A 1 -43.68 16.34 -6.05
N GLY A 2 -42.60 16.63 -5.32
CA GLY A 2 -41.79 15.80 -4.41
C GLY A 2 -41.82 14.27 -4.50
N THR A 3 -40.82 13.67 -5.15
CA THR A 3 -40.35 12.32 -4.81
C THR A 3 -39.62 12.39 -3.46
N SER A 4 -40.35 12.29 -2.36
CA SER A 4 -39.75 12.17 -1.03
C SER A 4 -39.01 10.83 -0.95
N PHE A 5 -37.68 10.89 -0.94
CA PHE A 5 -36.81 9.75 -0.67
C PHE A 5 -37.25 9.08 0.66
N PRO A 6 -37.45 7.75 0.73
CA PRO A 6 -37.98 7.12 1.93
C PRO A 6 -36.87 6.99 2.97
N LEU A 7 -36.55 8.09 3.66
CA LEU A 7 -35.67 8.13 4.83
C LEU A 7 -36.22 7.33 6.04
N LYS A 8 -37.44 6.78 5.92
CA LYS A 8 -38.10 5.94 6.92
C LYS A 8 -37.41 4.59 7.21
N TYR A 9 -36.38 4.21 6.45
CA TYR A 9 -35.60 2.99 6.67
C TYR A 9 -34.27 3.21 7.40
N ILE A 10 -33.88 4.46 7.68
CA ILE A 10 -32.68 4.75 8.48
C ILE A 10 -33.07 4.73 9.96
N ASP A 11 -33.13 3.53 10.54
CA ASP A 11 -33.26 3.37 11.98
C ASP A 11 -31.95 3.76 12.69
N ARG A 12 -32.03 4.23 13.95
CA ARG A 12 -30.83 4.51 14.78
C ARG A 12 -29.95 3.27 14.95
N GLY A 13 -30.50 2.07 14.75
CA GLY A 13 -29.77 0.81 14.64
C GLY A 13 -28.61 0.83 13.63
N VAL A 14 -28.73 1.57 12.51
CA VAL A 14 -27.69 1.66 11.46
C VAL A 14 -26.40 2.31 11.98
N PHE A 15 -26.51 3.19 12.98
CA PHE A 15 -25.36 3.89 13.55
C PHE A 15 -24.71 3.14 14.72
N LYS A 16 -25.32 2.06 15.23
CA LYS A 16 -24.83 1.33 16.41
C LYS A 16 -23.44 0.70 16.18
N GLU A 17 -23.13 0.24 14.97
CA GLU A 17 -21.85 -0.42 14.67
C GLU A 17 -20.70 0.52 14.25
N TRP A 18 -20.93 1.83 14.20
CA TRP A 18 -19.93 2.80 13.72
C TRP A 18 -18.65 2.83 14.57
N GLY A 19 -18.75 2.54 15.87
CA GLY A 19 -17.59 2.41 16.75
C GLY A 19 -16.67 1.25 16.33
N GLN A 20 -17.26 0.11 15.97
CA GLN A 20 -16.50 -1.05 15.50
C GLN A 20 -15.94 -0.81 14.10
N ILE A 21 -16.74 -0.22 13.19
CA ILE A 21 -16.29 0.13 11.83
C ILE A 21 -15.10 1.10 11.90
N SER A 22 -15.18 2.14 12.73
CA SER A 22 -14.12 3.16 12.85
C SER A 22 -12.79 2.56 13.37
N LYS A 23 -12.83 1.57 14.27
CA LYS A 23 -11.64 0.85 14.77
C LYS A 23 -10.83 0.16 13.66
N PHE A 24 -11.48 -0.26 12.57
CA PHE A 24 -10.80 -0.86 11.41
C PHE A 24 -10.58 0.14 10.27
N ALA A 25 -11.51 1.08 10.08
CA ALA A 25 -11.45 2.09 9.04
C ALA A 25 -10.32 3.09 9.27
N ILE A 26 -10.13 3.60 10.49
CA ILE A 26 -9.10 4.62 10.79
C ILE A 26 -7.68 4.09 10.47
N PRO A 27 -7.25 2.92 10.98
CA PRO A 27 -5.96 2.36 10.59
C PRO A 27 -5.85 2.08 9.09
N SER A 28 -6.95 1.67 8.44
CA SER A 28 -6.95 1.42 7.00
C SER A 28 -6.79 2.72 6.19
N MET A 29 -7.41 3.82 6.62
CA MET A 29 -7.17 5.16 6.06
C MET A 29 -5.72 5.57 6.24
N LEU A 30 -5.16 5.41 7.44
CA LEU A 30 -3.75 5.73 7.72
C LEU A 30 -2.79 4.92 6.83
N LEU A 31 -3.08 3.65 6.52
CA LEU A 31 -2.28 2.86 5.58
C LEU A 31 -2.20 3.47 4.18
N VAL A 32 -3.31 4.04 3.71
CA VAL A 32 -3.40 4.67 2.38
C VAL A 32 -2.71 6.04 2.42
N TYR A 33 -3.08 6.88 3.39
CA TYR A 33 -2.53 8.24 3.51
C TYR A 33 -1.04 8.26 3.85
N THR A 34 -0.51 7.26 4.56
CA THR A 34 0.94 7.17 4.79
C THR A 34 1.69 7.04 3.46
N THR A 35 1.24 6.15 2.57
CA THR A 35 1.89 5.95 1.28
C THR A 35 1.67 7.14 0.35
N SER A 36 0.43 7.61 0.20
CA SER A 36 0.15 8.78 -0.65
C SER A 36 0.84 10.05 -0.14
N GLY A 37 0.81 10.31 1.17
CA GLY A 37 1.45 11.47 1.78
C GLY A 37 2.97 11.48 1.58
N THR A 38 3.62 10.31 1.66
CA THR A 38 5.07 10.20 1.39
C THR A 38 5.39 10.59 -0.06
N ASN A 39 4.61 10.16 -1.04
CA ASN A 39 4.81 10.52 -2.45
C ASN A 39 4.62 12.03 -2.69
N GLU A 40 3.68 12.66 -2.00
CA GLU A 40 3.50 14.11 -2.05
C GLU A 40 4.70 14.84 -1.42
N LEU A 41 5.23 14.37 -0.29
CA LEU A 41 6.45 14.93 0.32
C LEU A 41 7.67 14.85 -0.60
N VAL A 42 7.82 13.74 -1.34
CA VAL A 42 8.87 13.60 -2.35
C VAL A 42 8.64 14.58 -3.52
N SER A 43 7.39 14.76 -3.94
CA SER A 43 7.05 15.68 -5.02
C SER A 43 7.31 17.14 -4.62
N VAL A 44 6.97 17.51 -3.37
CA VAL A 44 7.33 18.81 -2.78
C VAL A 44 8.85 18.98 -2.75
N ALA A 45 9.61 18.00 -2.28
CA ALA A 45 11.08 18.09 -2.31
C ALA A 45 11.62 18.22 -3.74
N ALA A 46 10.99 17.59 -4.74
CA ALA A 46 11.36 17.75 -6.14
C ALA A 46 11.12 19.17 -6.68
N THR A 47 10.14 19.92 -6.14
CA THR A 47 9.95 21.35 -6.48
C THR A 47 11.12 22.22 -6.03
N MET A 48 11.84 21.81 -4.98
CA MET A 48 12.99 22.52 -4.43
C MET A 48 14.27 22.26 -5.24
N LEU A 49 14.24 21.29 -6.17
CA LEU A 49 15.36 20.94 -7.03
C LEU A 49 15.35 21.76 -8.33
N ARG A 50 16.54 22.10 -8.85
CA ARG A 50 16.72 22.77 -10.15
C ARG A 50 16.66 21.76 -11.33
N ASN A 51 16.70 22.27 -12.56
CA ASN A 51 16.85 21.51 -13.82
C ASN A 51 15.70 20.55 -14.15
N ASN A 52 14.46 21.05 -14.26
CA ASN A 52 13.29 20.27 -14.71
C ASN A 52 13.00 19.02 -13.87
N ALA A 53 13.53 18.93 -12.64
CA ALA A 53 13.35 17.79 -11.75
C ALA A 53 11.87 17.49 -11.48
N LEU A 54 11.06 18.55 -11.31
CA LEU A 54 9.62 18.41 -11.14
C LEU A 54 8.92 17.80 -12.36
N ALA A 55 9.34 18.18 -13.58
CA ALA A 55 8.75 17.63 -14.81
C ALA A 55 9.07 16.13 -14.95
N VAL A 56 10.34 15.75 -14.69
CA VAL A 56 10.75 14.34 -14.65
C VAL A 56 9.96 13.58 -13.58
N GLN A 57 9.91 14.09 -12.34
CA GLN A 57 9.17 13.47 -11.24
C GLN A 57 7.68 13.31 -11.56
N SER A 58 7.08 14.29 -12.25
CA SER A 58 5.66 14.24 -12.63
C SER A 58 5.40 13.09 -13.61
N VAL A 59 6.26 12.91 -14.62
CA VAL A 59 6.14 11.78 -15.55
C VAL A 59 6.31 10.43 -14.83
N LEU A 60 7.31 10.32 -13.94
CA LEU A 60 7.53 9.10 -13.15
C LEU A 60 6.34 8.79 -12.25
N ASN A 61 5.76 9.79 -11.59
CA ASN A 61 4.58 9.65 -10.75
C ASN A 61 3.36 9.19 -11.56
N VAL A 62 3.13 9.72 -12.76
CA VAL A 62 1.99 9.30 -13.60
C VAL A 62 2.14 7.84 -14.02
N VAL A 63 3.31 7.45 -14.53
CA VAL A 63 3.58 6.07 -14.95
C VAL A 63 3.41 5.10 -13.79
N THR A 64 4.00 5.41 -12.64
CA THR A 64 3.93 4.54 -11.46
C THR A 64 2.48 4.42 -10.95
N ARG A 65 1.73 5.52 -10.93
CA ARG A 65 0.35 5.55 -10.44
C ARG A 65 -0.62 4.72 -11.27
N ILE A 66 -0.40 4.60 -12.58
CA ILE A 66 -1.19 3.70 -13.46
C ILE A 66 -1.11 2.25 -12.94
N PHE A 67 0.09 1.78 -12.62
CA PHE A 67 0.29 0.45 -12.08
C PHE A 67 -0.22 0.31 -10.65
N ILE A 68 0.03 1.30 -9.79
CA ILE A 68 -0.40 1.27 -8.38
C ILE A 68 -1.91 1.07 -8.25
N VAL A 69 -2.73 1.74 -9.08
CA VAL A 69 -4.19 1.56 -9.07
C VAL A 69 -4.58 0.09 -9.30
N PHE A 70 -3.91 -0.59 -10.21
CA PHE A 70 -4.13 -2.02 -10.46
C PHE A 70 -3.78 -2.85 -9.21
N PHE A 71 -2.63 -2.62 -8.58
CA PHE A 71 -2.18 -3.40 -7.43
C PHE A 71 -2.97 -3.14 -6.14
N VAL A 72 -3.53 -1.95 -5.97
CA VAL A 72 -4.47 -1.68 -4.88
C VAL A 72 -5.69 -2.62 -4.99
N ASN A 73 -6.19 -2.85 -6.20
CA ASN A 73 -7.31 -3.77 -6.42
C ASN A 73 -6.93 -5.24 -6.15
N PHE A 74 -5.76 -5.68 -6.61
CA PHE A 74 -5.26 -7.02 -6.27
C PHE A 74 -5.08 -7.19 -4.75
N SER A 75 -4.64 -6.13 -4.06
CA SER A 75 -4.49 -6.14 -2.59
C SER A 75 -5.82 -6.34 -1.89
N ILE A 76 -6.89 -5.71 -2.39
CA ILE A 76 -8.27 -5.91 -1.90
C ILE A 76 -8.72 -7.36 -2.13
N ILE A 77 -8.43 -7.95 -3.29
CA ILE A 77 -8.73 -9.36 -3.57
C ILE A 77 -8.02 -10.28 -2.57
N SER A 78 -6.72 -10.06 -2.34
CA SER A 78 -5.93 -10.81 -1.35
C SER A 78 -6.47 -10.64 0.06
N THR A 79 -6.89 -9.42 0.43
CA THR A 79 -7.54 -9.11 1.72
C THR A 79 -8.79 -9.97 1.91
N ASN A 80 -9.68 -9.99 0.92
CA ASN A 80 -10.96 -10.72 0.99
C ASN A 80 -10.74 -12.23 1.06
N ARG A 81 -9.84 -12.77 0.23
CA ARG A 81 -9.52 -14.21 0.25
C ARG A 81 -8.93 -14.63 1.61
N MET A 82 -8.01 -13.84 2.15
CA MET A 82 -7.40 -14.10 3.45
C MET A 82 -8.43 -14.04 4.58
N GLY A 83 -9.25 -12.98 4.63
CA GLY A 83 -10.32 -12.84 5.62
C GLY A 83 -11.33 -13.99 5.56
N ASN A 84 -11.75 -14.40 4.36
CA ASN A 84 -12.67 -15.52 4.18
C ASN A 84 -12.07 -16.86 4.63
N ALA A 85 -10.79 -17.11 4.38
CA ALA A 85 -10.13 -18.34 4.82
C ALA A 85 -10.01 -18.43 6.34
N LEU A 86 -9.68 -17.32 7.00
CA LEU A 86 -9.61 -17.24 8.46
C LEU A 86 -11.00 -17.35 9.09
N GLY A 87 -12.00 -16.67 8.55
CA GLY A 87 -13.38 -16.74 9.02
C GLY A 87 -14.02 -18.11 8.84
N ALA A 88 -13.59 -18.87 7.81
CA ALA A 88 -14.00 -20.26 7.62
C ALA A 88 -13.29 -21.25 8.56
N ASN A 89 -12.39 -20.79 9.43
CA ASN A 89 -11.56 -21.62 10.31
C ASN A 89 -10.69 -22.66 9.57
N VAL A 90 -10.16 -22.31 8.39
CA VAL A 90 -9.30 -23.21 7.59
C VAL A 90 -7.89 -22.61 7.47
N PRO A 91 -6.98 -22.86 8.44
CA PRO A 91 -5.66 -22.24 8.49
C PRO A 91 -4.77 -22.63 7.30
N GLN A 92 -4.88 -23.86 6.79
CA GLN A 92 -4.16 -24.32 5.60
C GLN A 92 -4.55 -23.50 4.36
N ARG A 93 -5.83 -23.12 4.24
CA ARG A 93 -6.31 -22.28 3.12
C ARG A 93 -5.69 -20.88 3.20
N ALA A 94 -5.60 -20.31 4.39
CA ALA A 94 -4.94 -19.02 4.61
C ALA A 94 -3.45 -19.08 4.22
N LYS A 95 -2.76 -20.15 4.63
CA LYS A 95 -1.35 -20.40 4.26
C LYS A 95 -1.17 -20.52 2.74
N ILE A 96 -2.01 -21.30 2.05
CA ILE A 96 -1.97 -21.43 0.58
C ILE A 96 -2.19 -20.07 -0.09
N ILE A 97 -3.18 -19.28 0.37
CA ILE A 97 -3.44 -17.95 -0.17
C ILE A 97 -2.22 -17.04 -0.03
N PHE A 98 -1.52 -17.09 1.10
CA PHE A 98 -0.28 -16.33 1.30
C PHE A 98 0.78 -16.72 0.26
N TYR A 99 1.21 -17.99 0.22
CA TYR A 99 2.27 -18.41 -0.70
C TYR A 99 1.91 -18.21 -2.17
N ALA A 100 0.68 -18.58 -2.57
CA ALA A 100 0.24 -18.42 -3.96
C ALA A 100 0.19 -16.94 -4.36
N SER A 101 -0.33 -16.06 -3.51
CA SER A 101 -0.36 -14.63 -3.81
C SER A 101 1.05 -14.04 -3.89
N THR A 102 1.97 -14.46 -3.01
CA THR A 102 3.36 -14.00 -3.04
C THR A 102 4.05 -14.37 -4.34
N ILE A 103 3.88 -15.60 -4.83
CA ILE A 103 4.45 -16.05 -6.12
C ILE A 103 3.86 -15.24 -7.28
N ILE A 104 2.54 -15.09 -7.32
CA ILE A 104 1.86 -14.33 -8.39
C ILE A 104 2.36 -12.88 -8.42
N TYR A 105 2.43 -12.21 -7.27
CA TYR A 105 2.90 -10.84 -7.20
C TYR A 105 4.40 -10.71 -7.50
N ALA A 106 5.23 -11.70 -7.16
CA ALA A 106 6.64 -11.70 -7.53
C ALA A 106 6.83 -11.77 -9.06
N ILE A 107 6.08 -12.63 -9.74
CA ILE A 107 6.09 -12.71 -11.21
C ILE A 107 5.63 -11.38 -11.83
N ILE A 108 4.53 -10.82 -11.34
CA ILE A 108 4.02 -9.55 -11.86
C ILE A 108 5.01 -8.42 -11.57
N ALA A 109 5.59 -8.35 -10.37
CA ALA A 109 6.59 -7.35 -10.02
C ALA A 109 7.81 -7.43 -10.94
N LEU A 110 8.24 -8.64 -11.33
CA LEU A 110 9.31 -8.83 -12.31
C LEU A 110 8.92 -8.30 -13.70
N ILE A 111 7.70 -8.56 -14.16
CA ILE A 111 7.20 -8.01 -15.43
C ILE A 111 7.18 -6.48 -15.40
N ILE A 112 6.70 -5.89 -14.30
CA ILE A 112 6.68 -4.42 -14.13
C ILE A 112 8.10 -3.86 -14.04
N PHE A 113 9.01 -4.55 -13.36
CA PHE A 113 10.42 -4.17 -13.31
C PHE A 113 10.99 -4.07 -14.72
N ILE A 114 10.81 -5.12 -15.54
CA ILE A 114 11.28 -5.14 -16.93
C ILE A 114 10.64 -4.01 -17.72
N PHE A 115 9.33 -3.77 -17.56
CA PHE A 115 8.64 -2.67 -18.23
C PHE A 115 9.23 -1.30 -17.88
N ILE A 116 9.34 -1.00 -16.58
CA ILE A 116 9.82 0.31 -16.11
C ILE A 116 11.28 0.53 -16.51
N PHE A 117 12.14 -0.48 -16.34
CA PHE A 117 13.56 -0.38 -16.61
C PHE A 117 13.88 -0.45 -18.11
N ALA A 118 13.53 -1.56 -18.78
CA ALA A 118 13.98 -1.84 -20.14
C ALA A 118 13.23 -1.03 -21.20
N LEU A 119 11.97 -0.67 -20.95
CA LEU A 119 11.17 0.13 -21.89
C LEU A 119 11.19 1.64 -21.59
N ALA A 120 12.06 2.11 -20.67
CA ALA A 120 12.19 3.53 -20.31
C ALA A 120 12.29 4.51 -21.50
N PRO A 121 13.07 4.22 -22.56
CA PRO A 121 13.13 5.09 -23.72
C PRO A 121 11.78 5.19 -24.46
N TYR A 122 11.02 4.10 -24.53
CA TYR A 122 9.77 4.05 -25.28
C TYR A 122 8.65 4.75 -24.52
N TRP A 123 8.41 4.37 -23.26
CA TRP A 123 7.32 5.00 -22.50
C TRP A 123 7.64 6.45 -22.15
N GLY A 124 8.91 6.83 -21.91
CA GLY A 124 9.29 8.22 -21.66
C GLY A 124 8.92 9.17 -22.81
N ASN A 125 9.10 8.71 -24.06
CA ASN A 125 8.76 9.45 -25.28
C ASN A 125 7.24 9.59 -25.54
N LEU A 126 6.40 8.84 -24.80
CA LEU A 126 4.94 9.01 -24.82
C LEU A 126 4.49 10.23 -24.00
N PHE A 127 5.24 10.60 -22.96
CA PHE A 127 4.87 11.71 -22.06
C PHE A 127 5.47 13.05 -22.46
N THR A 128 6.65 13.04 -23.09
CA THR A 128 7.33 14.27 -23.49
C THR A 128 8.16 14.07 -24.76
N LYS A 129 8.35 15.16 -25.52
CA LYS A 129 9.27 15.23 -26.66
C LYS A 129 10.59 15.90 -26.33
N ASP A 130 10.77 16.40 -25.10
CA ASP A 130 12.04 16.95 -24.64
C ASP A 130 13.03 15.80 -24.36
N ALA A 131 14.02 15.67 -25.24
CA ALA A 131 15.07 14.65 -25.14
C ALA A 131 15.85 14.72 -23.82
N THR A 132 15.98 15.90 -23.22
CA THR A 132 16.66 16.08 -21.94
C THR A 132 15.88 15.38 -20.82
N ILE A 133 14.56 15.57 -20.78
CA ILE A 133 13.69 14.93 -19.78
C ILE A 133 13.67 13.41 -19.98
N VAL A 134 13.63 12.94 -21.24
CA VAL A 134 13.69 11.51 -21.55
C VAL A 134 14.99 10.88 -21.08
N GLN A 135 16.14 11.54 -21.26
CA GLN A 135 17.42 11.04 -20.73
C GLN A 135 17.42 10.92 -19.20
N TYR A 136 16.87 11.90 -18.48
CA TYR A 136 16.72 11.81 -17.03
C TYR A 136 15.82 10.65 -16.62
N ILE A 137 14.71 10.43 -17.33
CA ILE A 137 13.82 9.28 -17.10
C ILE A 137 14.57 7.96 -17.27
N ILE A 138 15.35 7.81 -18.36
CA ILE A 138 16.13 6.60 -18.62
C ILE A 138 17.17 6.36 -17.50
N CYS A 139 17.83 7.42 -17.02
CA CYS A 139 18.81 7.32 -15.95
C CYS A 139 18.17 6.93 -14.60
N LEU A 140 16.96 7.42 -14.31
CA LEU A 140 16.23 7.14 -13.07
C LEU A 140 15.45 5.82 -13.10
N SER A 141 15.14 5.29 -14.29
CA SER A 141 14.33 4.08 -14.45
C SER A 141 14.77 2.87 -13.63
N PRO A 142 16.08 2.60 -13.37
CA PRO A 142 16.48 1.49 -12.52
C PRO A 142 16.01 1.67 -11.08
N LEU A 143 16.14 2.88 -10.53
CA LEU A 143 15.69 3.19 -9.16
C LEU A 143 14.17 3.08 -9.05
N VAL A 144 13.45 3.60 -10.06
CA VAL A 144 11.99 3.53 -10.12
C VAL A 144 11.53 2.07 -10.22
N ALA A 145 12.17 1.26 -11.07
CA ALA A 145 11.84 -0.16 -11.24
C ALA A 145 12.02 -0.95 -9.93
N ILE A 146 13.12 -0.73 -9.22
CA ILE A 146 13.36 -1.35 -7.89
C ILE A 146 12.30 -0.93 -6.89
N THR A 147 11.98 0.37 -6.84
CA THR A 147 10.94 0.91 -5.95
C THR A 147 9.60 0.22 -6.19
N MET A 148 9.23 0.07 -7.46
CA MET A 148 7.97 -0.57 -7.87
C MET A 148 7.89 -2.03 -7.43
N VAL A 149 8.99 -2.79 -7.49
CA VAL A 149 9.00 -4.17 -7.00
C VAL A 149 8.64 -4.24 -5.52
N PHE A 150 9.30 -3.44 -4.68
CA PHE A 150 9.02 -3.42 -3.24
C PHE A 150 7.63 -2.86 -2.93
N GLU A 151 7.17 -1.89 -3.71
CA GLU A 151 5.84 -1.31 -3.54
C GLU A 151 4.72 -2.30 -3.88
N ILE A 152 4.83 -3.02 -5.00
CA ILE A 152 3.87 -4.06 -5.43
C ILE A 152 3.78 -5.16 -4.37
N ILE A 153 4.93 -5.65 -3.89
CA ILE A 153 4.99 -6.65 -2.82
C ILE A 153 4.42 -6.08 -1.51
N GLY A 154 4.71 -4.81 -1.21
CA GLY A 154 4.16 -4.08 -0.06
C GLY A 154 2.63 -3.97 -0.09
N PHE A 155 2.02 -3.78 -1.26
CA PHE A 155 0.56 -3.79 -1.43
C PHE A 155 -0.03 -5.17 -1.11
N LEU A 156 0.58 -6.25 -1.59
CA LEU A 156 0.16 -7.60 -1.24
C LEU A 156 0.15 -7.79 0.27
N TYR A 157 1.30 -7.57 0.92
CA TYR A 157 1.45 -7.85 2.35
C TYR A 157 0.58 -6.96 3.23
N THR A 158 0.40 -5.68 2.83
CA THR A 158 -0.58 -4.80 3.48
C THR A 158 -1.99 -5.39 3.37
N GLY A 159 -2.38 -5.92 2.21
CA GLY A 159 -3.67 -6.57 2.00
C GLY A 159 -3.85 -7.83 2.83
N LEU A 160 -2.84 -8.70 2.88
CA LEU A 160 -2.88 -9.92 3.68
C LEU A 160 -2.98 -9.62 5.18
N LEU A 161 -2.19 -8.66 5.69
CA LEU A 161 -2.29 -8.22 7.09
C LEU A 161 -3.64 -7.57 7.40
N ARG A 162 -4.22 -6.81 6.45
CA ARG A 162 -5.57 -6.27 6.58
C ARG A 162 -6.60 -7.41 6.64
N GLY A 163 -6.47 -8.45 5.82
CA GLY A 163 -7.32 -9.64 5.85
C GLY A 163 -7.22 -10.42 7.17
N GLN A 164 -6.06 -10.38 7.82
CA GLN A 164 -5.86 -10.92 9.17
C GLN A 164 -6.40 -9.99 10.29
N GLY A 165 -6.88 -8.80 9.97
CA GLY A 165 -7.26 -7.77 10.95
C GLY A 165 -6.08 -7.20 11.73
N ARG A 166 -4.85 -7.27 11.18
CA ARG A 166 -3.60 -6.78 11.76
C ARG A 166 -3.13 -5.45 11.14
N GLN A 167 -4.05 -4.66 10.60
CA GLN A 167 -3.71 -3.40 9.92
C GLN A 167 -2.99 -2.38 10.81
N VAL A 168 -3.21 -2.38 12.13
CA VAL A 168 -2.52 -1.46 13.06
C VAL A 168 -1.00 -1.70 13.07
N VAL A 169 -0.57 -2.95 13.03
CA VAL A 169 0.86 -3.30 12.94
C VAL A 169 1.43 -2.81 11.61
N ALA A 170 0.66 -2.99 10.53
CA ALA A 170 1.06 -2.51 9.22
C ALA A 170 1.20 -0.97 9.16
N VAL A 171 0.32 -0.22 9.83
CA VAL A 171 0.43 1.24 9.96
C VAL A 171 1.72 1.62 10.67
N LYS A 172 2.01 1.00 11.82
CA LYS A 172 3.23 1.30 12.58
C LYS A 172 4.49 1.08 11.74
N ILE A 173 4.57 -0.04 11.03
CA ILE A 173 5.69 -0.34 10.12
C ILE A 173 5.82 0.75 9.06
N LYS A 174 4.72 1.09 8.35
CA LYS A 174 4.78 2.11 7.30
C LYS A 174 5.18 3.48 7.83
N LEU A 175 4.64 3.90 8.98
CA LEU A 175 4.97 5.19 9.58
C LEU A 175 6.46 5.29 9.90
N VAL A 176 7.03 4.27 10.54
CA VAL A 176 8.46 4.24 10.86
C VAL A 176 9.29 4.21 9.58
N SER A 177 8.96 3.32 8.65
CA SER A 177 9.75 3.14 7.42
C SER A 177 9.76 4.37 6.54
N PHE A 178 8.64 5.07 6.38
CA PHE A 178 8.57 6.24 5.51
C PHE A 178 8.91 7.54 6.24
N TYR A 179 8.22 7.86 7.34
CA TYR A 179 8.37 9.18 7.96
C TYR A 179 9.62 9.31 8.83
N LEU A 180 10.09 8.24 9.46
CA LEU A 180 11.28 8.31 10.32
C LEU A 180 12.58 7.96 9.60
N ILE A 181 12.51 7.19 8.51
CA ILE A 181 13.70 6.64 7.84
C ILE A 181 13.76 7.08 6.37
N GLY A 182 12.84 6.58 5.53
CA GLY A 182 12.90 6.76 4.08
C GLY A 182 12.86 8.22 3.62
N THR A 183 11.88 9.00 4.07
CA THR A 183 11.74 10.41 3.70
C THR A 183 12.89 11.28 4.23
N PRO A 184 13.28 11.22 5.52
CA PRO A 184 14.45 11.97 6.00
C PRO A 184 15.73 11.63 5.24
N ILE A 185 16.01 10.34 5.01
CA ILE A 185 17.19 9.92 4.24
C ILE A 185 17.11 10.44 2.80
N GLY A 186 15.94 10.32 2.16
CA GLY A 186 15.72 10.81 0.80
C GLY A 186 15.98 12.32 0.69
N TRP A 187 15.46 13.11 1.63
CA TRP A 187 15.68 14.55 1.67
C TRP A 187 17.15 14.92 1.92
N ILE A 188 17.81 14.25 2.87
CA ILE A 188 19.24 14.46 3.14
C ILE A 188 20.07 14.14 1.88
N LEU A 189 19.84 13.00 1.24
CA LEU A 189 20.56 12.60 0.04
C LEU A 189 20.26 13.53 -1.14
N GLY A 190 18.98 13.87 -1.36
CA GLY A 190 18.53 14.67 -2.49
C GLY A 190 18.89 16.15 -2.39
N LEU A 191 18.72 16.75 -1.21
CA LEU A 191 18.87 18.19 -0.98
C LEU A 191 20.24 18.56 -0.41
N TYR A 192 20.73 17.86 0.62
CA TYR A 192 21.98 18.19 1.30
C TYR A 192 23.20 17.65 0.55
N PHE A 193 23.21 16.36 0.21
CA PHE A 193 24.29 15.74 -0.58
C PHE A 193 24.15 15.97 -2.09
N GLN A 194 23.14 16.75 -2.52
CA GLN A 194 22.92 17.15 -3.91
C GLN A 194 22.80 15.99 -4.90
N LEU A 195 22.36 14.80 -4.45
CA LEU A 195 22.02 13.68 -5.35
C LEU A 195 20.71 13.90 -6.10
N ARG A 196 20.02 15.02 -5.86
CA ARG A 196 18.78 15.45 -6.55
C ARG A 196 17.73 14.34 -6.53
N LEU A 197 17.09 14.05 -7.66
CA LEU A 197 16.06 13.01 -7.77
C LEU A 197 16.60 11.61 -7.40
N ASN A 198 17.87 11.30 -7.69
CA ASN A 198 18.44 10.00 -7.31
C ASN A 198 18.38 9.81 -5.79
N GLY A 199 18.73 10.84 -5.02
CA GLY A 199 18.65 10.80 -3.56
C GLY A 199 17.23 10.59 -3.03
N LEU A 200 16.25 11.29 -3.62
CA LEU A 200 14.84 11.13 -3.25
C LEU A 200 14.34 9.71 -3.53
N TRP A 201 14.63 9.15 -4.71
CA TRP A 201 14.24 7.80 -5.08
C TRP A 201 14.97 6.72 -4.26
N ILE A 202 16.23 6.93 -3.87
CA ILE A 202 16.93 6.06 -2.92
C ILE A 202 16.20 6.03 -1.57
N GLY A 203 15.75 7.18 -1.07
CA GLY A 203 14.93 7.27 0.14
C GLY A 203 13.62 6.48 0.02
N MET A 204 12.97 6.55 -1.16
CA MET A 204 11.78 5.73 -1.44
C MET A 204 12.10 4.23 -1.42
N ILE A 205 13.18 3.79 -2.09
CA ILE A 205 13.60 2.38 -2.06
C ILE A 205 13.79 1.91 -0.63
N ILE A 206 14.45 2.69 0.23
CA ILE A 206 14.66 2.34 1.65
C ILE A 206 13.32 2.21 2.38
N GLY A 207 12.40 3.17 2.22
CA GLY A 207 11.09 3.12 2.87
C GLY A 207 10.23 1.94 2.42
N HIS A 208 10.16 1.69 1.11
CA HIS A 208 9.39 0.57 0.54
C HIS A 208 10.03 -0.79 0.87
N SER A 209 11.36 -0.92 0.79
CA SER A 209 12.05 -2.16 1.14
C SER A 209 11.88 -2.51 2.62
N LEU A 210 12.09 -1.56 3.54
CA LEU A 210 11.89 -1.81 4.97
C LEU A 210 10.45 -2.19 5.29
N THR A 211 9.48 -1.53 4.67
CA THR A 211 8.05 -1.88 4.81
C THR A 211 7.78 -3.30 4.32
N SER A 212 8.17 -3.62 3.08
CA SER A 212 7.89 -4.90 2.45
C SER A 212 8.58 -6.06 3.18
N LEU A 213 9.85 -5.91 3.57
CA LEU A 213 10.62 -6.93 4.28
C LEU A 213 10.10 -7.15 5.70
N SER A 214 9.77 -6.09 6.43
CA SER A 214 9.21 -6.23 7.80
C SER A 214 7.85 -6.92 7.78
N MET A 215 6.99 -6.57 6.82
CA MET A 215 5.70 -7.25 6.66
C MET A 215 5.85 -8.68 6.15
N ALA A 216 6.81 -8.95 5.26
CA ALA A 216 7.15 -10.30 4.83
C ALA A 216 7.52 -11.15 6.04
N TYR A 217 8.47 -10.68 6.85
CA TYR A 217 8.92 -11.36 8.06
C TYR A 217 7.74 -11.71 8.98
N LEU A 218 6.84 -10.75 9.25
CA LEU A 218 5.65 -11.00 10.04
C LEU A 218 4.72 -12.06 9.43
N LEU A 219 4.54 -12.07 8.12
CA LEU A 219 3.66 -13.03 7.44
C LEU A 219 4.27 -14.43 7.37
N TYR A 220 5.58 -14.54 7.13
CA TYR A 220 6.29 -15.82 7.12
C TYR A 220 6.39 -16.45 8.52
N THR A 221 6.42 -15.64 9.58
CA THR A 221 6.43 -16.09 10.98
C THR A 221 5.02 -16.19 11.59
N THR A 222 3.98 -15.96 10.80
CA THR A 222 2.60 -16.02 11.30
C THR A 222 2.19 -17.45 11.62
N ASP A 223 1.78 -17.68 12.87
CA ASP A 223 1.05 -18.87 13.27
C ASP A 223 -0.40 -18.77 12.77
N TRP A 224 -0.72 -19.59 11.76
CA TRP A 224 -2.01 -19.58 11.09
C TRP A 224 -3.15 -20.09 11.98
N ASP A 225 -2.88 -21.06 12.85
CA ASP A 225 -3.85 -21.60 13.79
C ASP A 225 -4.20 -20.55 14.84
N GLN A 226 -3.19 -19.83 15.34
CA GLN A 226 -3.41 -18.69 16.24
C GLN A 226 -4.20 -17.57 15.56
N GLN A 227 -3.96 -17.27 14.27
CA GLN A 227 -4.74 -16.24 13.58
C GLN A 227 -6.20 -16.64 13.37
N VAL A 228 -6.48 -17.93 13.11
CA VAL A 228 -7.85 -18.44 13.07
C VAL A 228 -8.52 -18.28 14.43
N ALA A 229 -7.84 -18.66 15.53
CA ALA A 229 -8.36 -18.49 16.88
C ALA A 229 -8.66 -17.01 17.21
N ASN A 230 -7.74 -16.10 16.86
CA ASN A 230 -7.94 -14.66 17.01
C ASN A 230 -9.12 -14.14 16.19
N CYS A 231 -9.29 -14.62 14.96
CA CYS A 231 -10.43 -14.27 14.11
C CYS A 231 -11.75 -14.72 14.77
N ARG A 232 -11.80 -15.97 15.24
CA ARG A 232 -12.96 -16.53 15.94
C ARG A 232 -13.31 -15.73 17.19
N SER A 233 -12.32 -15.37 18.03
CA SER A 233 -12.56 -14.53 19.22
C SER A 233 -13.21 -13.20 18.85
N ARG A 234 -12.70 -12.51 17.81
CA ARG A 234 -13.26 -11.23 17.36
C ARG A 234 -14.70 -11.34 16.86
N LEU A 235 -15.05 -12.45 16.21
CA LEU A 235 -16.41 -12.71 15.76
C LEU A 235 -17.36 -12.95 16.94
N LEU A 236 -16.90 -13.70 17.96
CA LEU A 236 -17.67 -13.94 19.18
C LEU A 236 -17.88 -12.65 20.00
N ASP A 237 -16.84 -11.83 20.13
CA ASP A 237 -16.94 -10.53 20.82
C ASP A 237 -17.94 -9.60 20.11
N SER A 238 -17.95 -9.62 18.78
CA SER A 238 -18.91 -8.87 17.95
C SER A 238 -20.35 -9.39 18.10
N GLN A 239 -20.54 -10.69 18.31
CA GLN A 239 -21.86 -11.27 18.57
C GLN A 239 -22.35 -10.95 19.99
N LYS A 240 -21.47 -10.98 20.99
CA LYS A 240 -21.79 -10.61 22.37
C LYS A 240 -22.17 -9.14 22.51
N SER A 241 -21.42 -8.23 21.86
CA SER A 241 -21.79 -6.81 21.87
C SER A 241 -23.19 -6.59 21.25
N LYS A 242 -23.58 -7.40 20.25
CA LYS A 242 -24.93 -7.35 19.68
C LYS A 242 -26.02 -7.88 20.61
N SER A 243 -25.73 -8.90 21.43
CA SER A 243 -26.70 -9.47 22.37
C SER A 243 -26.88 -8.61 23.61
N ASP A 244 -25.79 -8.04 24.14
CA ASP A 244 -25.83 -7.23 25.38
C ASP A 244 -26.47 -5.85 25.14
N GLU A 245 -26.46 -5.35 23.89
CA GLU A 245 -27.05 -4.06 23.50
C GLU A 245 -28.51 -4.15 23.01
N ASN A 246 -29.08 -5.36 22.93
CA ASN A 246 -30.51 -5.61 22.68
C ASN A 246 -31.06 -6.58 23.75
N PRO A 247 -31.24 -6.15 25.01
CA PRO A 247 -31.97 -6.96 25.98
C PRO A 247 -33.42 -7.08 25.50
N VAL A 248 -33.91 -8.33 25.47
CA VAL A 248 -35.31 -8.68 25.14
C VAL A 248 -36.30 -7.86 25.98
#